data_AF-A0A7S0S022-F1
#
_entry.id   AF-A0A7S0S022-F1
#
_cell.length_a   1.000
_cell.length_b   1.000
_cell.length_c   1.000
_cell.angle_alpha   90.00
_cell.angle_beta   90.00
_cell.angle_gamma   90.00
#
_symmetry.space_group_name_H-M   'P 1'
#
loop_
_entity.id
_entity.type
_entity.pdbx_description
1 polymer ?
#
loop_
_entity_poly.entity_id
_entity_poly.type
_entity_poly.pdbx_seq_one_letter_code
_entity_poly.pdbx_strand_id
1 'polypeptide(L)'
;KLVVAVGEEPNTFNTPGVKEHCFFMKEISDCVGLRQRISQCFELAALPSTSAADRKKALHFVVVGGGPTGVEFSGTLADFIRQDLSKKYPALVQYSTVSLVQSSN
;
A
#
# COMPACT_ATOMS: atom_id res chain seq x y z
N LYS A 1 -27.85 -17.36 -27.72
CA LYS A 1 -27.75 -16.45 -26.54
C LYS A 1 -26.28 -16.06 -26.40
N LEU A 2 -25.98 -14.81 -26.05
CA LEU A 2 -24.62 -14.31 -25.82
C LEU A 2 -24.47 -13.95 -24.34
N VAL A 3 -23.34 -14.33 -23.73
CA VAL A 3 -22.96 -13.96 -22.36
C VAL A 3 -21.62 -13.25 -22.44
N VAL A 4 -21.54 -12.04 -21.88
CA VAL A 4 -20.33 -11.22 -21.82
C VAL A 4 -19.92 -11.07 -20.36
N ALA A 5 -18.68 -11.46 -20.05
CA ALA A 5 -18.15 -11.51 -18.68
C ALA A 5 -16.68 -11.04 -18.63
N VAL A 6 -16.38 -9.90 -19.27
CA VAL A 6 -15.02 -9.36 -19.38
C VAL A 6 -14.54 -8.61 -18.13
N GLY A 7 -15.42 -8.37 -17.16
CA GLY A 7 -15.10 -7.66 -15.94
C GLY A 7 -15.01 -6.14 -16.11
N GLU A 8 -14.15 -5.52 -15.31
CA GLU A 8 -13.93 -4.07 -15.23
C GLU A 8 -12.46 -3.79 -14.89
N GLU A 9 -12.02 -2.55 -15.09
CA GLU A 9 -10.67 -2.09 -14.79
C GLU A 9 -10.66 -0.96 -13.75
N PRO A 10 -9.55 -0.74 -13.01
CA PRO A 10 -9.46 0.35 -12.03
C PRO A 10 -9.65 1.73 -12.67
N ASN A 11 -10.57 2.52 -12.10
CA ASN A 11 -10.81 3.89 -12.55
C ASN A 11 -9.96 4.89 -11.76
N THR A 12 -9.15 5.70 -12.45
CA THR A 12 -8.31 6.74 -11.83
C THR A 12 -9.01 8.09 -11.71
N PHE A 13 -10.21 8.22 -12.27
CA PHE A 13 -10.95 9.48 -12.38
C PHE A 13 -10.15 10.60 -13.07
N ASN A 14 -9.19 10.22 -13.92
CA ASN A 14 -8.23 11.14 -14.56
C ASN A 14 -7.41 11.97 -13.57
N THR A 15 -7.25 11.51 -12.33
CA THR A 15 -6.39 12.15 -11.34
C THR A 15 -4.92 12.04 -11.81
N PRO A 16 -4.22 13.16 -12.04
CA PRO A 16 -2.83 13.12 -12.53
C PRO A 16 -1.90 12.39 -11.56
N GLY A 17 -0.97 11.58 -12.10
CA GLY A 17 0.04 10.88 -11.28
C GLY A 17 -0.40 9.53 -10.73
N VAL A 18 -1.70 9.18 -10.76
CA VAL A 18 -2.17 7.90 -10.19
C VAL A 18 -1.60 6.71 -10.95
N LYS A 19 -1.54 6.76 -12.28
CA LYS A 19 -1.02 5.64 -13.08
C LYS A 19 0.49 5.49 -12.94
N GLU A 20 1.20 6.58 -12.65
CA GLU A 20 2.65 6.66 -12.58
C GLU A 20 3.19 6.36 -11.18
N HIS A 21 2.42 6.65 -10.14
CA HIS A 21 2.90 6.65 -8.75
C HIS A 21 2.10 5.73 -7.81
N CYS A 22 0.92 5.26 -8.20
CA CYS A 22 0.11 4.36 -7.37
C CYS A 22 0.22 2.91 -7.82
N PHE A 23 -0.06 2.01 -6.88
CA PHE A 23 -0.22 0.59 -7.14
C PHE A 23 -1.72 0.26 -7.13
N PHE A 24 -2.19 -0.49 -8.12
CA PHE A 24 -3.51 -1.07 -8.10
C PHE A 24 -3.51 -2.40 -7.34
N MET A 25 -4.70 -2.96 -7.12
CA MET A 25 -4.87 -4.27 -6.49
C MET A 25 -6.06 -4.96 -7.16
N LYS A 26 -5.93 -5.21 -8.47
CA LYS A 26 -6.97 -5.85 -9.29
C LYS A 26 -6.57 -7.27 -9.65
N GLU A 27 -5.33 -7.44 -10.06
CA GLU A 27 -4.78 -8.71 -10.54
C GLU A 27 -3.67 -9.24 -9.61
N ILE A 28 -3.36 -10.53 -9.72
CA ILE A 28 -2.31 -11.17 -8.92
C ILE A 28 -0.94 -10.50 -9.14
N SER A 29 -0.66 -10.06 -10.37
CA SER A 29 0.56 -9.32 -10.71
C SER A 29 0.73 -8.04 -9.88
N ASP A 30 -0.37 -7.35 -9.59
CA ASP A 30 -0.35 -6.12 -8.81
C ASP A 30 0.08 -6.40 -7.36
N CYS A 31 -0.45 -7.48 -6.77
CA CYS A 31 -0.14 -7.90 -5.40
C CYS A 31 1.34 -8.23 -5.22
N VAL A 32 1.98 -8.84 -6.23
CA VAL A 32 3.41 -9.16 -6.20
C VAL A 32 4.23 -7.88 -6.18
N GLY A 33 3.93 -6.92 -7.07
CA GLY A 33 4.61 -5.63 -7.11
C GLY A 33 4.44 -4.82 -5.82
N LEU A 34 3.23 -4.83 -5.27
CA LEU A 34 2.91 -4.13 -4.02
C LEU A 34 3.70 -4.69 -2.83
N ARG A 35 3.77 -6.03 -2.69
CA ARG A 35 4.55 -6.68 -1.62
C ARG A 35 6.04 -6.40 -1.74
N GLN A 36 6.57 -6.42 -2.96
CA GLN A 36 7.97 -6.06 -3.21
C GLN A 36 8.23 -4.61 -2.82
N ARG A 37 7.35 -3.69 -3.19
CA ARG A 37 7.49 -2.26 -2.85
C ARG A 37 7.47 -2.02 -1.35
N ILE A 38 6.55 -2.64 -0.61
CA ILE A 38 6.49 -2.53 0.86
C ILE A 38 7.81 -3.01 1.48
N SER A 39 8.34 -4.14 1.01
CA SER A 39 9.62 -4.68 1.51
C SER A 39 10.78 -3.73 1.24
N GLN A 40 10.87 -3.16 0.03
CA GLN A 40 11.88 -2.17 -0.34
C GLN A 40 11.80 -0.91 0.53
N CYS A 41 10.60 -0.43 0.88
CA CYS A 41 10.45 0.71 1.78
C CYS A 41 11.08 0.44 3.16
N PHE A 42 10.89 -0.77 3.71
CA PHE A 42 11.52 -1.16 4.98
C PHE A 42 13.04 -1.32 4.85
N GLU A 43 13.53 -1.86 3.74
CA GLU A 43 14.97 -1.97 3.47
C GLU A 43 15.64 -0.59 3.38
N LEU A 44 15.02 0.36 2.68
CA LEU A 44 15.50 1.74 2.60
C LEU A 44 15.46 2.45 3.96
N ALA A 45 14.39 2.25 4.73
CA ALA A 45 14.26 2.82 6.07
C ALA A 45 15.27 2.25 7.08
N ALA A 46 15.74 1.02 6.86
CA ALA A 46 16.73 0.34 7.69
C ALA A 46 18.17 0.83 7.47
N LEU A 47 18.45 1.56 6.39
CA LEU A 47 19.79 2.06 6.13
C LEU A 47 20.26 2.99 7.26
N PRO A 48 21.53 2.89 7.71
CA PRO A 48 22.06 3.75 8.77
C PRO A 48 22.00 5.24 8.45
N SER A 49 22.08 5.60 7.17
CA SER A 49 22.04 6.97 6.67
C SER A 49 20.63 7.57 6.63
N THR A 50 19.57 6.76 6.81
CA THR A 50 18.19 7.26 6.70
C THR A 50 17.76 7.98 7.97
N SER A 51 17.42 9.26 7.83
CA SER A 51 16.98 10.10 8.94
C SER A 51 15.62 9.64 9.49
N ALA A 52 15.28 10.02 10.72
CA ALA A 52 13.98 9.71 11.31
C ALA A 52 12.80 10.31 10.49
N ALA A 53 13.01 11.48 9.88
CA ALA A 53 12.00 12.11 9.02
C ALA A 53 11.79 11.29 7.73
N ASP A 54 12.87 10.80 7.13
CA ASP A 54 12.80 10.00 5.90
C ASP A 54 12.25 8.61 6.17
N ARG A 55 12.51 8.02 7.35
CA ARG A 55 11.86 6.77 7.79
C ARG A 55 10.35 6.93 7.86
N LYS A 56 9.85 8.01 8.47
CA LYS A 56 8.40 8.29 8.53
C LYS A 56 7.79 8.42 7.14
N LYS A 57 8.48 9.12 6.22
CA LYS A 57 8.01 9.27 4.83
C LYS A 57 8.01 7.93 4.08
N ALA A 58 9.08 7.15 4.19
CA ALA A 58 9.22 5.88 3.50
C ALA A 58 8.23 4.82 3.98
N LEU A 59 7.84 4.87 5.26
CA LEU A 59 6.94 3.91 5.92
C LEU A 59 5.52 4.46 6.12
N HIS A 60 5.15 5.52 5.40
CA HIS A 60 3.77 5.98 5.34
C HIS A 60 3.08 5.37 4.11
N PHE A 61 2.13 4.49 4.36
CA PHE A 61 1.33 3.83 3.35
C PHE A 61 -0.05 4.47 3.28
N VAL A 62 -0.47 4.90 2.10
CA VAL A 62 -1.77 5.49 1.86
C VAL A 62 -2.60 4.55 0.99
N VAL A 63 -3.76 4.15 1.49
CA VAL A 63 -4.74 3.34 0.77
C VAL A 63 -5.90 4.26 0.39
N VAL A 64 -6.23 4.30 -0.90
CA VAL A 64 -7.29 5.16 -1.44
C VAL A 64 -8.51 4.30 -1.78
N GLY A 65 -9.66 4.65 -1.21
CA GLY A 65 -10.93 3.92 -1.34
C GLY A 65 -11.28 3.14 -0.07
N GLY A 66 -12.21 3.66 0.72
CA GLY A 66 -12.78 3.03 1.92
C GLY A 66 -13.89 2.01 1.64
N GLY A 67 -13.96 1.45 0.43
CA GLY A 67 -14.79 0.27 0.15
C GLY A 67 -14.19 -1.00 0.79
N PRO A 68 -14.88 -2.16 0.68
CA PRO A 68 -14.42 -3.40 1.31
C PRO A 68 -12.96 -3.75 0.99
N THR A 69 -12.57 -3.65 -0.28
CA THR A 69 -11.20 -3.92 -0.74
C THR A 69 -10.15 -3.07 -0.01
N GLY A 70 -10.38 -1.76 0.13
CA GLY A 70 -9.40 -0.88 0.78
C GLY A 70 -9.41 -0.98 2.30
N VAL A 71 -10.56 -1.26 2.92
CA VAL A 71 -10.66 -1.54 4.37
C VAL A 71 -9.90 -2.82 4.71
N GLU A 72 -10.20 -3.93 4.03
CA GLU A 72 -9.55 -5.22 4.26
C GLU A 72 -8.05 -5.15 4.00
N PHE A 73 -7.63 -4.49 2.91
CA PHE A 73 -6.21 -4.33 2.61
C PHE A 73 -5.49 -3.47 3.65
N SER A 74 -6.09 -2.37 4.11
CA SER A 74 -5.49 -1.51 5.14
C SER A 74 -5.29 -2.28 6.45
N GLY A 75 -6.29 -3.08 6.85
CA GLY A 75 -6.19 -3.95 8.03
C GLY A 75 -5.09 -5.00 7.86
N THR A 76 -5.11 -5.72 6.74
CA THR A 76 -4.12 -6.75 6.40
C THR A 76 -2.70 -6.18 6.38
N LEU A 77 -2.51 -5.00 5.79
CA LEU A 77 -1.22 -4.32 5.75
C LEU A 77 -0.75 -3.92 7.16
N ALA A 78 -1.65 -3.39 7.98
CA ALA A 78 -1.32 -3.01 9.35
C ALA A 78 -0.93 -4.24 10.20
N ASP A 79 -1.62 -5.37 10.00
CA ASP A 79 -1.28 -6.62 10.65
C ASP A 79 0.04 -7.21 10.15
N PHE A 80 0.29 -7.18 8.84
CA PHE A 80 1.58 -7.59 8.26
C PHE A 80 2.75 -6.79 8.85
N ILE A 81 2.57 -5.47 9.01
CA ILE A 81 3.59 -4.61 9.65
C ILE A 81 3.81 -5.01 11.11
N ARG A 82 2.71 -5.18 11.88
CA ARG A 82 2.77 -5.47 13.33
C ARG A 82 3.24 -6.88 13.65
N GLN A 83 2.95 -7.87 12.81
CA GLN A 83 3.17 -9.28 13.10
C GLN A 83 4.41 -9.86 12.40
N ASP A 84 4.68 -9.44 11.15
CA ASP A 84 5.76 -10.03 10.35
C ASP A 84 6.96 -9.09 10.24
N LEU A 85 6.73 -7.85 9.80
CA LEU A 85 7.83 -6.89 9.63
C LEU A 85 8.43 -6.45 10.97
N SER A 86 7.67 -6.48 12.06
CA SER A 86 8.17 -6.23 13.41
C SER A 86 9.25 -7.22 13.85
N LYS A 87 9.19 -8.48 13.36
CA LYS A 87 10.21 -9.50 13.65
C LYS A 87 11.53 -9.20 12.94
N LYS A 88 11.47 -8.65 11.72
CA LYS A 88 12.65 -8.34 10.89
C LYS A 88 13.21 -6.93 11.17
N TYR A 89 12.34 -5.97 11.45
CA TYR A 89 12.67 -4.55 11.62
C TYR A 89 11.99 -3.93 12.87
N PRO A 90 12.26 -4.44 14.08
CA PRO A 90 11.56 -4.02 15.29
C PRO A 90 11.67 -2.51 15.57
N ALA A 91 12.84 -1.93 15.31
CA ALA A 91 13.08 -0.50 15.53
C ALA A 91 12.34 0.42 14.54
N LEU A 92 11.84 -0.11 13.43
CA LEU A 92 11.20 0.68 12.37
C LEU A 92 9.68 0.79 12.50
N VAL A 93 9.04 -0.14 13.21
CA VAL A 93 7.57 -0.20 13.35
C VAL A 93 6.99 1.11 13.88
N GLN A 94 7.70 1.78 14.78
CA GLN A 94 7.30 3.08 15.35
C GLN A 94 7.19 4.22 14.33
N TYR A 95 7.80 4.09 13.15
CA TYR A 95 7.74 5.09 12.09
C TYR A 95 6.65 4.77 11.05
N SER A 96 6.06 3.57 11.11
CA SER A 96 5.09 3.11 10.13
C SER A 96 3.71 3.70 10.38
N THR A 97 3.06 4.17 9.33
CA THR A 97 1.67 4.67 9.39
C THR A 97 0.90 4.12 8.20
N VAL A 98 -0.35 3.69 8.42
CA VAL A 98 -1.28 3.32 7.36
C VAL A 98 -2.46 4.29 7.42
N SER A 99 -2.70 5.02 6.34
CA SER A 99 -3.83 5.95 6.21
C SER A 99 -4.80 5.43 5.16
N LEU A 100 -6.08 5.28 5.53
CA LEU A 100 -7.17 4.98 4.60
C LEU A 100 -7.89 6.29 4.26
N VAL A 101 -7.96 6.62 2.98
CA VAL A 101 -8.60 7.84 2.47
C VAL A 101 -9.83 7.45 1.67
N GLN A 102 -10.97 8.04 2.02
CA GLN A 102 -12.24 7.87 1.33
C GLN A 102 -12.82 9.24 1.00
N SER A 103 -13.31 9.43 -0.22
CA SER A 103 -14.10 10.62 -0.52
C SER A 103 -15.41 10.56 0.26
N SER A 104 -15.68 11.61 1.03
CA SER A 104 -16.99 11.84 1.62
C SER A 104 -17.87 12.51 0.56
N ASN A 105 -19.09 12.01 0.38
CA ASN A 105 -20.17 12.84 -0.17
C ASN A 105 -20.73 13.70 0.96
#